data_AF-A0A9D0IF23-F1
#
_entry.id   AF-A0A9D0IF23-F1
#
_cell.length_a   1.000
_cell.length_b   1.000
_cell.length_c   1.000
_cell.angle_alpha   90.00
_cell.angle_beta   90.00
_cell.angle_gamma   90.00
#
_symmetry.space_group_name_H-M   'P 1'
#
loop_
_entity.id
_entity.type
_entity.pdbx_description
1 polymer ?
#
loop_
_entity_poly.entity_id
_entity_poly.type
_entity_poly.pdbx_seq_one_letter_code
_entity_poly.pdbx_strand_id
1 'polypeptide(L)'
;MRVHDLLRGIGGVLAAMALVLAAGLLWSTGVLAGPVEAPPAQVVPKQHPPFFLRTETGEVINPLTGENADQPYSPRQTCGAEGCHDYATITLGYHFQQGADVINDHFDPERPWVLSDGMFGKH
;
A
#
# COMPACT_ATOMS: atom_id res chain seq x y z
N MET A 1 54.03 44.17 -41.52
CA MET A 1 53.49 42.84 -41.16
C MET A 1 53.01 42.18 -42.44
N ARG A 2 53.52 40.98 -42.75
CA ARG A 2 53.39 40.32 -44.07
C ARG A 2 52.32 39.23 -43.98
N VAL A 3 51.57 39.04 -45.07
CA VAL A 3 50.39 38.15 -45.22
C VAL A 3 50.65 36.68 -44.79
N HIS A 4 51.91 36.26 -44.74
CA HIS A 4 52.33 34.92 -44.30
C HIS A 4 52.09 34.67 -42.79
N ASP A 5 52.04 35.70 -41.96
CA ASP A 5 51.84 35.53 -40.50
C ASP A 5 50.36 35.25 -40.15
N LEU A 6 49.42 35.68 -41.00
CA LEU A 6 47.99 35.43 -40.82
C LEU A 6 47.60 33.97 -41.10
N LEU A 7 48.27 33.34 -42.06
CA LEU A 7 47.96 31.96 -42.48
C LEU A 7 48.43 30.91 -41.48
N ARG A 8 49.48 31.20 -40.69
CA ARG A 8 49.94 30.31 -39.61
C ARG A 8 49.01 30.30 -38.38
N GLY A 9 48.32 31.41 -38.10
CA GLY A 9 47.36 31.50 -36.99
C GLY A 9 46.08 30.70 -37.22
N ILE A 10 45.60 30.65 -38.47
CA ILE A 10 44.32 30.00 -38.82
C ILE A 10 44.46 28.46 -38.80
N GLY A 11 45.61 27.91 -39.20
CA GLY A 11 45.86 26.47 -39.20
C GLY A 11 45.91 25.84 -37.80
N GLY A 12 46.44 26.56 -36.81
CA GLY A 12 46.52 26.07 -35.42
C GLY A 12 45.16 26.05 -34.72
N VAL A 13 44.31 27.04 -34.99
CA VAL A 13 42.96 27.15 -34.39
C VAL A 13 42.03 26.06 -34.95
N LEU A 14 42.12 25.76 -36.25
CA LEU A 14 41.30 24.70 -36.87
C LEU A 14 41.70 23.29 -36.39
N ALA A 15 42.99 23.02 -36.17
CA ALA A 15 43.44 21.74 -35.63
C ALA A 15 43.02 21.54 -34.15
N ALA A 16 43.03 22.60 -33.34
CA ALA A 16 42.57 22.55 -31.94
C ALA A 16 41.04 22.35 -31.84
N MET A 17 40.25 22.94 -32.75
CA MET A 17 38.80 22.75 -32.77
C MET A 17 38.37 21.33 -33.20
N ALA A 18 39.13 20.67 -34.07
CA ALA A 18 38.84 19.30 -34.49
C ALA A 18 39.01 18.26 -33.35
N LEU A 19 39.94 18.50 -32.43
CA LEU A 19 40.17 17.61 -31.27
C LEU A 19 39.11 17.76 -30.17
N VAL A 20 38.54 18.95 -29.98
CA VAL A 20 37.46 19.17 -29.00
C VAL A 20 36.13 18.55 -29.48
N LEU A 21 35.89 18.55 -30.79
CA LEU A 21 34.68 17.94 -31.36
C LEU A 21 34.70 16.41 -31.36
N ALA A 22 35.88 15.77 -31.48
CA ALA A 22 36.00 14.32 -31.39
C ALA A 22 35.82 13.78 -29.95
N ALA A 23 36.22 14.54 -28.93
CA ALA A 23 36.02 14.16 -27.53
C ALA A 23 34.58 14.38 -27.03
N GLY A 24 33.87 15.39 -27.55
CA GLY A 24 32.47 15.66 -27.18
C GLY A 24 31.47 14.64 -27.74
N LEU A 25 31.82 13.95 -28.82
CA LEU A 25 30.91 12.99 -29.48
C LEU A 25 30.81 11.63 -28.75
N LEU A 26 31.71 11.35 -27.80
CA LEU A 26 31.62 10.17 -26.94
C LEU A 26 30.78 10.38 -25.66
N TRP A 27 30.25 11.58 -25.42
CA TRP A 27 29.35 11.84 -24.27
C TRP A 27 27.87 11.94 -24.66
N SER A 28 27.54 11.92 -25.95
CA SER A 28 26.16 12.01 -26.43
C SER A 28 25.44 10.65 -26.56
N THR A 29 26.13 9.52 -26.38
CA THR A 29 25.45 8.22 -26.27
C THR A 29 25.01 8.03 -24.83
N GLY A 30 23.80 8.49 -24.51
CA GLY A 30 23.14 8.33 -23.21
C GLY A 30 22.81 6.88 -22.85
N VAL A 31 23.82 6.00 -22.77
CA VAL A 31 23.71 4.56 -22.52
C VAL A 31 24.16 4.21 -21.08
N LEU A 32 24.02 5.15 -20.13
CA LEU A 32 24.25 4.86 -18.70
C LEU A 32 23.07 5.24 -17.80
N ALA A 33 21.93 5.68 -18.35
CA ALA A 33 20.70 5.69 -17.58
C ALA A 33 20.19 4.24 -17.49
N GLY A 34 20.71 3.50 -16.52
CA GLY A 34 20.06 2.27 -16.05
C GLY A 34 18.59 2.56 -15.71
N PRO A 35 17.72 1.54 -15.62
CA PRO A 35 16.33 1.76 -15.25
C PRO A 35 16.28 2.58 -13.96
N VAL A 36 15.72 3.78 -14.05
CA VAL A 36 15.40 4.58 -12.87
C VAL A 36 14.25 3.83 -12.22
N GLU A 37 14.59 2.97 -11.28
CA GLU A 37 13.62 2.24 -10.50
C GLU A 37 12.85 3.28 -9.69
N ALA A 38 11.57 3.45 -10.04
CA ALA A 38 10.71 4.37 -9.33
C ALA A 38 10.75 4.00 -7.85
N PRO A 39 10.92 4.97 -6.93
CA PRO A 39 10.90 4.67 -5.51
C PRO A 39 9.61 3.90 -5.19
N PRO A 40 9.69 2.86 -4.34
CA PRO A 40 8.52 2.05 -4.02
C PRO A 40 7.40 2.99 -3.57
N ALA A 41 6.23 2.83 -4.20
CA ALA A 41 5.05 3.60 -3.81
C ALA A 41 4.87 3.43 -2.30
N GLN A 42 4.93 4.54 -1.57
CA GLN A 42 4.61 4.57 -0.15
C GLN A 42 3.15 4.12 -0.04
N VAL A 43 2.93 2.89 0.43
CA VAL A 43 1.59 2.42 0.77
C VAL A 43 1.20 3.16 2.04
N VAL A 44 0.62 4.35 1.89
CA VAL A 44 -0.07 5.00 3.00
C VAL A 44 -1.25 4.08 3.34
N PRO A 45 -1.30 3.49 4.55
CA PRO A 45 -2.43 2.66 4.93
C PRO A 45 -3.68 3.53 4.81
N LYS A 46 -4.72 3.05 4.11
CA LYS A 46 -6.02 3.71 4.13
C LYS A 46 -6.54 3.62 5.57
N GLN A 47 -6.41 4.72 6.31
CA GLN A 47 -6.96 4.82 7.65
C GLN A 47 -8.47 5.04 7.56
N HIS A 48 -9.23 4.37 8.41
CA HIS A 48 -10.65 4.62 8.57
C HIS A 48 -10.85 6.00 9.21
N PRO A 49 -11.84 6.81 8.80
CA PRO A 49 -12.19 8.05 9.50
C PRO A 49 -12.60 7.75 10.95
N PRO A 50 -12.56 8.72 11.88
CA PRO A 50 -13.10 8.53 13.22
C PRO A 50 -14.59 8.16 13.19
N PHE A 51 -14.99 7.24 14.08
CA PHE A 51 -16.38 6.83 14.28
C PHE A 51 -16.62 6.47 15.75
N PHE A 52 -17.88 6.45 16.16
CA PHE A 52 -18.27 6.01 17.50
C PHE A 52 -18.52 4.50 17.51
N LEU A 53 -18.02 3.81 18.53
CA LEU A 53 -18.43 2.44 18.82
C LEU A 53 -19.88 2.44 19.30
N ARG A 54 -20.63 1.40 18.98
CA ARG A 54 -22.04 1.26 19.36
C ARG A 54 -22.36 -0.07 20.04
N THR A 55 -23.32 -0.02 20.95
CA THR A 55 -23.95 -1.21 21.56
C THR A 55 -24.86 -1.92 20.56
N GLU A 56 -25.41 -3.08 20.93
CA GLU A 56 -26.39 -3.80 20.10
C GLU A 56 -27.68 -3.01 19.84
N THR A 57 -28.09 -2.15 20.79
CA THR A 57 -29.22 -1.23 20.67
C THR A 57 -28.90 0.04 19.88
N GLY A 58 -27.62 0.24 19.51
CA GLY A 58 -27.15 1.39 18.73
C GLY A 58 -26.67 2.58 19.56
N GLU A 59 -26.67 2.48 20.89
CA GLU A 59 -26.19 3.54 21.79
C GLU A 59 -24.67 3.69 21.67
N VAL A 60 -24.17 4.92 21.83
CA VAL A 60 -22.72 5.18 21.73
C VAL A 60 -21.99 4.58 22.94
N ILE A 61 -20.88 3.90 22.67
CA ILE A 61 -19.93 3.46 23.69
C ILE A 61 -18.78 4.47 23.71
N ASN A 62 -18.55 5.10 24.86
CA ASN A 62 -17.43 6.02 25.05
C ASN A 62 -16.48 5.48 26.13
N PRO A 63 -15.38 4.84 25.73
CA PRO A 63 -14.43 4.25 26.68
C PRO A 63 -13.62 5.30 27.46
N LEU A 64 -13.63 6.57 27.05
CA LEU A 64 -12.90 7.64 27.75
C LEU A 64 -13.70 8.20 28.92
N THR A 65 -15.03 8.25 28.80
CA THR A 65 -15.93 8.73 29.86
C THR A 65 -16.56 7.61 30.68
N GLY A 66 -16.53 6.38 30.18
CA GLY A 66 -17.17 5.21 30.78
C GLY A 66 -18.64 5.03 30.37
N GLU A 67 -19.18 5.90 29.52
CA GLU A 67 -20.56 5.78 29.02
C GLU A 67 -20.72 4.48 28.20
N ASN A 68 -21.62 3.60 28.65
CA ASN A 68 -21.89 2.28 28.08
C ASN A 68 -20.63 1.40 27.90
N ALA A 69 -19.54 1.68 28.63
CA ALA A 69 -18.27 0.96 28.48
C ALA A 69 -18.33 -0.49 28.99
N ASP A 70 -19.36 -0.83 29.75
CA ASP A 70 -19.70 -2.18 30.22
C ASP A 70 -20.55 -2.99 29.23
N GLN A 71 -21.07 -2.35 28.18
CA GLN A 71 -21.95 -2.97 27.21
C GLN A 71 -21.16 -3.64 26.07
N PRO A 72 -21.70 -4.72 25.47
CA PRO A 72 -21.06 -5.39 24.35
C PRO A 72 -21.04 -4.49 23.10
N TYR A 73 -19.92 -4.51 22.39
CA TYR A 73 -19.74 -3.84 21.10
C TYR A 73 -20.47 -4.58 19.98
N SER A 74 -21.22 -3.84 19.16
CA SER A 74 -21.91 -4.37 17.97
C SER A 74 -21.21 -3.92 16.67
N PRO A 75 -20.49 -4.82 15.98
CA PRO A 75 -19.98 -4.55 14.64
C PRO A 75 -21.08 -4.19 13.64
N ARG A 76 -22.29 -4.74 13.82
CA ARG A 76 -23.45 -4.46 12.97
C ARG A 76 -23.90 -3.02 13.11
N GLN A 77 -24.08 -2.54 14.34
CA GLN A 77 -24.49 -1.14 14.54
C GLN A 77 -23.37 -0.17 14.19
N THR A 78 -22.13 -0.51 14.51
CA THR A 78 -21.01 0.41 14.35
C THR A 78 -20.58 0.59 12.89
N CYS A 79 -20.43 -0.51 12.15
CA CYS A 79 -19.95 -0.48 10.77
C CYS A 79 -21.09 -0.48 9.75
N GLY A 80 -22.24 -1.07 10.10
CA GLY A 80 -23.35 -1.32 9.18
C GLY A 80 -24.51 -0.31 9.25
N ALA A 81 -24.93 0.08 10.46
CA ALA A 81 -26.20 0.80 10.62
C ALA A 81 -26.20 2.23 10.06
N GLU A 82 -25.10 2.96 10.22
CA GLU A 82 -24.95 4.32 9.66
C GLU A 82 -24.55 4.31 8.17
N GLY A 83 -24.59 3.14 7.52
CA GLY A 83 -24.34 3.00 6.08
C GLY A 83 -22.88 3.12 5.66
N CYS A 84 -21.92 3.06 6.59
CA CYS A 84 -20.50 3.09 6.25
C CYS A 84 -20.10 1.89 5.37
N HIS A 85 -20.64 0.71 5.68
CA HIS A 85 -20.41 -0.52 4.94
C HIS A 85 -21.66 -1.40 4.93
N ASP A 86 -21.81 -2.23 3.90
CA ASP A 86 -22.75 -3.34 3.97
C ASP A 86 -22.22 -4.40 4.94
N TYR A 87 -22.95 -4.60 6.04
CA TYR A 87 -22.57 -5.56 7.08
C TYR A 87 -22.48 -6.99 6.54
N ALA A 88 -23.36 -7.37 5.61
CA ALA A 88 -23.31 -8.69 5.00
C ALA A 88 -21.98 -8.88 4.27
N THR A 89 -21.56 -7.88 3.47
CA THR A 89 -20.25 -7.89 2.81
C THR A 89 -19.09 -7.98 3.80
N ILE A 90 -19.11 -7.25 4.92
CA ILE A 90 -18.04 -7.34 5.95
C ILE A 90 -17.89 -8.78 6.45
N THR A 91 -18.99 -9.46 6.74
CA THR A 91 -18.96 -10.82 7.28
C THR A 91 -18.40 -11.85 6.31
N LEU A 92 -18.26 -11.54 5.01
CA LEU A 92 -17.61 -12.40 4.04
C LEU A 92 -16.07 -12.30 4.06
N GLY A 93 -15.51 -11.40 4.87
CA GLY A 93 -14.06 -11.25 5.01
C GLY A 93 -13.39 -12.55 5.49
N TYR A 94 -12.17 -12.81 5.00
CA TYR A 94 -11.42 -14.04 5.29
C TYR A 94 -11.38 -14.40 6.78
N HIS A 95 -11.15 -13.41 7.65
CA HIS A 95 -11.08 -13.61 9.10
C HIS A 95 -12.41 -14.10 9.72
N PHE A 96 -13.55 -13.74 9.13
CA PHE A 96 -14.87 -14.19 9.59
C PHE A 96 -15.26 -15.53 9.00
N GLN A 97 -14.64 -15.96 7.89
CA GLN A 97 -15.05 -17.14 7.13
C GLN A 97 -14.10 -18.33 7.29
N GLN A 98 -13.01 -18.20 8.05
CA GLN A 98 -11.96 -19.23 8.14
C GLN A 98 -12.53 -20.56 8.67
N GLY A 99 -12.81 -21.50 7.77
CA GLY A 99 -13.40 -22.81 8.05
C GLY A 99 -14.89 -22.79 8.38
N ALA A 100 -15.60 -21.75 7.92
CA ALA A 100 -17.05 -21.66 8.01
C ALA A 100 -17.77 -22.64 7.07
N ASP A 101 -17.12 -22.97 5.95
CA ASP A 101 -17.63 -23.83 4.86
C ASP A 101 -17.49 -25.33 5.14
N VAL A 102 -16.67 -25.70 6.12
CA VAL A 102 -16.34 -27.09 6.46
C VAL A 102 -16.80 -27.48 7.89
N ILE A 103 -17.72 -26.72 8.48
CA ILE A 103 -18.30 -27.00 9.81
C ILE A 103 -19.09 -28.31 9.80
N ASN A 104 -18.85 -29.15 10.80
CA ASN A 104 -19.55 -30.42 11.00
C ASN A 104 -19.61 -30.82 12.48
N ASP A 105 -20.79 -31.16 12.98
CA ASP A 105 -21.02 -31.64 14.36
C ASP A 105 -20.28 -32.95 14.69
N HIS A 106 -19.78 -33.66 13.67
CA HIS A 106 -19.01 -34.90 13.79
C HIS A 106 -17.52 -34.73 13.45
N PHE A 107 -17.01 -33.50 13.39
CA PHE A 107 -15.64 -33.21 12.97
C PHE A 107 -14.57 -33.89 13.86
N ASP A 108 -14.64 -33.68 15.16
CA ASP A 108 -13.75 -34.31 16.14
C ASP A 108 -14.59 -35.00 17.23
N PRO A 109 -14.72 -36.35 17.21
CA PRO A 109 -15.52 -37.07 18.19
C PRO A 109 -14.92 -37.02 19.60
N GLU A 110 -13.62 -36.75 19.75
CA GLU A 110 -12.97 -36.60 21.05
C GLU A 110 -13.15 -35.16 21.59
N ARG A 111 -13.40 -34.19 20.70
CA ARG A 111 -13.60 -32.77 21.02
C ARG A 111 -14.84 -32.24 20.30
N PRO A 112 -16.06 -32.61 20.74
CA PRO A 112 -17.30 -32.25 20.06
C PRO A 112 -17.60 -30.74 19.99
N TRP A 113 -16.87 -29.91 20.75
CA TRP A 113 -16.94 -28.44 20.66
C TRP A 113 -16.06 -27.86 19.54
N VAL A 114 -15.21 -28.68 18.89
CA VAL A 114 -14.42 -28.30 17.72
C VAL A 114 -15.15 -28.77 16.47
N LEU A 115 -15.76 -27.82 15.76
CA LEU A 115 -16.64 -28.13 14.62
C LEU A 115 -15.94 -28.07 13.26
N SER A 116 -14.71 -27.53 13.19
CA SER A 116 -13.87 -27.55 11.99
C SER A 116 -12.39 -27.33 12.33
N ASP A 117 -11.51 -27.48 11.34
CA ASP A 117 -10.09 -27.14 11.45
C ASP A 117 -9.85 -25.63 11.40
N GLY A 118 -10.73 -24.84 10.77
CA GLY A 118 -10.66 -23.38 10.75
C GLY A 118 -10.99 -22.69 12.08
N MET A 119 -10.96 -21.36 12.09
CA MET A 119 -11.15 -20.55 13.31
C MET A 119 -12.59 -20.09 13.52
N PHE A 120 -13.50 -20.42 12.60
CA PHE A 120 -14.90 -20.08 12.73
C PHE A 120 -15.49 -20.65 14.01
N GLY A 121 -16.01 -19.79 14.88
CA GLY A 121 -16.60 -20.19 16.16
C GLY A 121 -15.61 -20.66 17.22
N LYS A 122 -14.29 -20.60 16.99
CA LYS A 122 -13.29 -20.84 18.04
C LYS A 122 -13.13 -19.56 18.89
N HIS A 123 -13.06 -19.71 20.20
CA HIS A 123 -12.95 -18.62 21.19
C HIS A 123 -11.69 -18.81 22.01
#